data_AF-A0A260AA10-F1
#
_entry.id   AF-A0A260AA10-F1
#
_cell.length_a   1.000
_cell.length_b   1.000
_cell.length_c   1.000
_cell.angle_alpha   90.00
_cell.angle_beta   90.00
_cell.angle_gamma   90.00
#
_symmetry.space_group_name_H-M   'P 1'
#
loop_
_entity.id
_entity.type
_entity.pdbx_description
1 polymer ?
#
loop_
_entity_poly.entity_id
_entity_poly.type
_entity_poly.pdbx_seq_one_letter_code
_entity_poly.pdbx_strand_id
1 'polypeptide(L)'
;MEPLQPMRPVDVQRDEREPAPRWKVWGARIVLAALVLTAVLVEDGQSWMVAAGVCASVIGASLTVASTRRRMRENTGRRIPWFGRPPVEPRRVDLLDTFGLPMVVFGIALAAKSASVPWFIALPVVCIGAVGVPLAGHAWHNHRIRRDKPNL
;
A
#
# COMPACT_ATOMS: atom_id res chain seq x y z
N MET A 1 0.09 49.46 19.07
CA MET A 1 0.08 48.13 18.41
C MET A 1 1.53 47.70 18.29
N GLU A 2 1.96 46.69 19.03
CA GLU A 2 3.34 46.20 18.93
C GLU A 2 3.56 45.54 17.56
N PRO A 3 4.66 45.85 16.85
CA PRO A 3 4.95 45.23 15.57
C PRO A 3 5.23 43.75 15.79
N LEU A 4 4.49 42.90 15.05
CA LEU A 4 4.71 41.46 15.04
C LEU A 4 6.16 41.17 14.66
N GLN A 5 6.88 40.45 15.53
CA GLN A 5 8.25 40.06 15.24
C GLN A 5 8.30 39.30 13.90
N PRO A 6 9.30 39.58 13.04
CA PRO A 6 9.41 38.93 11.76
C PRO A 6 9.55 37.42 11.98
N MET A 7 8.52 36.67 11.58
CA MET A 7 8.55 35.22 11.64
C MET A 7 9.72 34.72 10.80
N ARG A 8 10.62 33.94 11.41
CA ARG A 8 11.73 33.28 10.72
C ARG A 8 11.16 32.56 9.50
N PRO A 9 11.70 32.78 8.29
CA PRO A 9 11.25 32.03 7.13
C PRO A 9 11.39 30.55 7.43
N VAL A 10 10.25 29.85 7.45
CA VAL A 10 10.22 28.40 7.50
C VAL A 10 10.79 27.97 6.16
N ASP A 11 12.04 27.49 6.16
CA ASP A 11 12.60 26.81 5.00
C ASP A 11 11.72 25.60 4.71
N VAL A 12 10.79 25.77 3.77
CA VAL A 12 9.99 24.69 3.24
C VAL A 12 10.96 23.85 2.43
N GLN A 13 11.49 22.81 3.05
CA GLN A 13 12.39 21.86 2.41
C GLN A 13 11.78 21.46 1.07
N ARG A 14 12.42 21.87 -0.03
CA ARG A 14 11.91 21.63 -1.38
C ARG A 14 11.80 20.11 -1.53
N ASP A 15 10.67 19.64 -2.03
CA ASP A 15 10.43 18.21 -2.19
C ASP A 15 11.31 17.68 -3.35
N GLU A 16 12.54 17.29 -3.02
CA GLU A 16 13.57 16.75 -3.93
C GLU A 16 13.29 15.30 -4.37
N ARG A 17 12.14 14.73 -3.97
CA ARG A 17 11.82 13.32 -4.22
C ARG A 17 11.49 13.08 -5.69
N GLU A 18 12.13 12.08 -6.27
CA GLU A 18 11.86 11.67 -7.66
C GLU A 18 10.41 11.17 -7.82
N PRO A 19 9.63 11.75 -8.75
CA PRO A 19 8.32 11.22 -9.11
C PRO A 19 8.46 9.91 -9.86
N ALA A 20 7.49 9.00 -9.68
CA ALA A 20 7.45 7.79 -10.50
C ALA A 20 7.24 8.15 -11.99
N PRO A 21 7.86 7.42 -12.94
CA PRO A 21 7.67 7.67 -14.36
C PRO A 21 6.18 7.58 -14.72
N ARG A 22 5.66 8.60 -15.42
CA ARG A 22 4.21 8.69 -15.75
C ARG A 22 3.69 7.47 -16.49
N TRP A 23 4.48 6.86 -17.38
CA TRP A 23 4.07 5.67 -18.12
C TRP A 23 3.82 4.46 -17.21
N LYS A 24 4.58 4.29 -16.12
CA LYS A 24 4.36 3.22 -15.13
C LYS A 24 3.05 3.44 -14.36
N VAL A 25 2.76 4.70 -14.03
CA VAL A 25 1.49 5.08 -13.38
C VAL A 25 0.31 4.75 -14.28
N TRP A 26 0.39 5.13 -15.56
CA TRP A 26 -0.66 4.83 -16.55
C TRP A 26 -0.81 3.32 -16.80
N GLY A 27 0.30 2.59 -16.94
CA GLY A 27 0.28 1.13 -17.07
C GLY A 27 -0.43 0.45 -15.89
N ALA A 28 -0.12 0.86 -14.65
CA ALA A 28 -0.78 0.31 -13.48
C ALA A 28 -2.29 0.63 -13.43
N ARG A 29 -2.70 1.84 -13.86
CA ARG A 29 -4.13 2.20 -13.98
C ARG A 29 -4.86 1.35 -15.01
N ILE A 30 -4.23 1.13 -16.16
CA ILE A 30 -4.80 0.30 -17.24
C ILE A 30 -4.98 -1.14 -16.76
N VAL A 31 -3.97 -1.70 -16.08
CA VAL A 31 -4.05 -3.06 -15.50
C VAL A 31 -5.18 -3.16 -14.48
N LEU A 32 -5.29 -2.18 -13.57
CA LEU A 32 -6.36 -2.16 -12.56
C LEU A 32 -7.75 -2.08 -13.22
N ALA A 33 -7.91 -1.19 -14.20
CA ALA A 33 -9.17 -1.06 -14.95
C ALA A 33 -9.52 -2.34 -15.71
N ALA A 34 -8.53 -2.98 -16.36
CA ALA A 34 -8.72 -4.26 -17.03
C ALA A 34 -9.21 -5.33 -16.03
N LEU A 35 -8.61 -5.40 -14.84
CA LEU A 35 -9.00 -6.36 -13.81
C LEU A 35 -10.46 -6.18 -13.35
N VAL A 36 -10.89 -4.93 -13.17
CA VAL A 36 -12.29 -4.58 -12.84
C VAL A 36 -13.22 -4.94 -13.99
N LEU A 37 -12.86 -4.59 -15.23
CA LEU A 37 -13.66 -4.92 -16.40
C LEU A 37 -13.81 -6.44 -16.59
N THR A 38 -12.73 -7.21 -16.38
CA THR A 38 -12.79 -8.68 -16.41
C THR A 38 -13.72 -9.22 -15.31
N ALA A 39 -13.67 -8.65 -14.11
CA ALA A 39 -14.56 -9.07 -13.02
C ALA A 39 -16.05 -8.83 -13.32
N VAL A 40 -16.36 -7.75 -14.04
CA VAL A 40 -17.73 -7.34 -14.39
C VAL A 40 -18.26 -8.05 -15.63
N LEU A 41 -17.43 -8.17 -16.67
CA LEU A 41 -17.87 -8.59 -18.01
C LEU A 41 -17.75 -10.09 -18.27
N VAL A 42 -16.95 -10.81 -17.48
CA VAL A 42 -16.76 -12.26 -17.67
C VAL A 42 -17.69 -13.05 -16.75
N GLU A 43 -18.28 -14.09 -17.32
CA GLU A 43 -19.16 -15.05 -16.64
C GLU A 43 -18.44 -15.82 -15.53
N ASP A 44 -19.21 -16.22 -14.53
CA ASP A 44 -18.73 -16.95 -13.36
C ASP A 44 -18.36 -18.40 -13.68
N GLY A 45 -17.57 -19.04 -12.80
CA GLY A 45 -17.23 -20.46 -12.90
C GLY A 45 -16.06 -20.79 -13.85
N GLN A 46 -15.42 -19.79 -14.46
CA GLN A 46 -14.24 -20.00 -15.27
C GLN A 46 -12.99 -20.26 -14.40
N SER A 47 -12.40 -21.45 -14.51
CA SER A 47 -11.24 -21.86 -13.69
C SER A 47 -10.01 -20.96 -13.89
N TRP A 48 -9.81 -20.41 -15.09
CA TRP A 48 -8.72 -19.50 -15.38
C TRP A 48 -8.86 -18.15 -14.64
N MET A 49 -10.09 -17.72 -14.32
CA MET A 49 -10.31 -16.47 -13.56
C MET A 49 -9.89 -16.62 -12.10
N VAL A 50 -10.04 -17.81 -11.52
CA VAL A 50 -9.50 -18.12 -10.18
C VAL A 50 -7.98 -17.97 -10.20
N ALA A 51 -7.31 -18.57 -11.17
CA ALA A 51 -5.86 -18.46 -11.32
C ALA A 51 -5.41 -17.01 -11.53
N ALA A 52 -6.09 -16.27 -12.42
CA ALA A 52 -5.80 -14.86 -12.69
C ALA A 52 -5.99 -13.99 -11.44
N GLY A 53 -7.08 -14.19 -10.69
CA GLY A 53 -7.36 -13.48 -9.46
C GLY A 53 -6.30 -13.75 -8.39
N VAL A 54 -5.94 -15.02 -8.16
CA VAL A 54 -4.89 -15.41 -7.21
C VAL A 54 -3.53 -14.80 -7.62
N CYS A 55 -3.15 -14.87 -8.89
CA CYS A 55 -1.92 -14.27 -9.39
C CYS A 55 -1.90 -12.75 -9.16
N ALA A 56 -3.00 -12.06 -9.49
CA ALA A 56 -3.13 -10.64 -9.25
C ALA A 56 -3.00 -10.29 -7.77
N SER A 57 -3.60 -11.09 -6.88
CA SER A 57 -3.49 -10.90 -5.44
C SER A 57 -2.09 -11.12 -4.91
N VAL A 58 -1.38 -12.15 -5.37
CA VAL A 58 0.01 -12.40 -4.97
C VAL A 58 0.93 -11.27 -5.42
N ILE A 59 0.74 -10.78 -6.64
CA ILE A 59 1.50 -9.63 -7.16
C ILE A 59 1.20 -8.39 -6.32
N GLY A 60 -0.08 -8.05 -6.12
CA GLY A 60 -0.49 -6.92 -5.30
C GLY A 60 0.08 -6.98 -3.88
N ALA A 61 0.02 -8.15 -3.24
CA ALA A 61 0.54 -8.35 -1.89
C ALA A 61 2.06 -8.17 -1.85
N SER A 62 2.78 -8.69 -2.85
CA SER A 62 4.22 -8.51 -2.98
C SER A 62 4.61 -7.04 -3.12
N LEU A 63 3.84 -6.26 -3.91
CA LEU A 63 4.04 -4.82 -4.06
C LEU A 63 3.78 -4.08 -2.74
N THR A 64 2.70 -4.40 -2.03
CA THR A 64 2.39 -3.81 -0.72
C THR A 64 3.48 -4.12 0.31
N VAL A 65 3.95 -5.36 0.37
CA VAL A 65 5.05 -5.77 1.27
C VAL A 65 6.34 -5.04 0.90
N ALA A 66 6.66 -4.94 -0.39
CA ALA A 66 7.85 -4.23 -0.85
C ALA A 66 7.80 -2.73 -0.49
N SER A 67 6.65 -2.07 -0.68
CA SER A 67 6.41 -0.69 -0.24
C SER A 67 6.64 -0.54 1.25
N THR A 68 5.97 -1.38 2.05
CA THR A 68 6.02 -1.30 3.52
C THR A 68 7.44 -1.54 4.02
N ARG A 69 8.15 -2.55 3.47
CA ARG A 69 9.54 -2.85 3.80
C ARG A 69 10.47 -1.69 3.45
N ARG A 70 10.27 -1.05 2.30
CA ARG A 70 11.04 0.12 1.89
C ARG A 70 10.81 1.28 2.84
N ARG A 71 9.55 1.61 3.17
CA ARG A 71 9.19 2.64 4.14
C ARG A 71 9.85 2.41 5.50
N MET A 72 9.87 1.17 5.99
CA MET A 72 10.56 0.82 7.25
C MET A 72 12.08 0.99 7.16
N ARG A 73 12.71 0.60 6.05
CA ARG A 73 14.15 0.74 5.86
C ARG A 73 14.60 2.19 5.84
N GLU A 74 13.84 3.04 5.16
CA GLU A 74 14.18 4.46 5.04
C GLU A 74 13.88 5.26 6.31
N ASN A 75 13.01 4.74 7.19
CA ASN A 75 12.75 5.29 8.52
C ASN A 75 13.52 4.55 9.64
N THR A 76 14.62 3.85 9.30
CA THR A 76 15.42 3.15 10.32
C THR A 76 15.86 4.12 11.41
N GLY A 77 15.47 3.85 12.66
CA GLY A 77 15.81 4.66 13.82
C GLY A 77 14.83 5.80 14.14
N ARG A 78 13.73 5.94 13.39
CA ARG A 78 12.62 6.86 13.68
C ARG A 78 11.30 6.11 13.74
N ARG A 79 10.48 6.39 14.76
CA ARG A 79 9.13 5.80 14.84
C ARG A 79 8.27 6.33 13.70
N ILE A 80 7.52 5.43 13.07
CA ILE A 80 6.53 5.82 12.08
C ILE A 80 5.19 5.99 12.82
N PRO A 81 4.54 7.16 12.74
CA PRO A 81 3.27 7.39 13.40
C PRO A 81 2.19 6.47 12.83
N TRP A 82 1.28 6.01 13.70
CA TRP A 82 0.14 5.18 13.31
C TRP A 82 -0.85 5.91 12.42
N PHE A 83 -0.99 7.23 12.63
CA PHE A 83 -1.84 8.10 11.84
C PHE A 83 -0.98 9.19 11.23
N GLY A 84 -1.08 9.34 9.91
CA GLY A 84 -0.38 10.37 9.15
C GLY A 84 0.81 9.87 8.36
N ARG A 85 1.58 10.84 7.84
CA ARG A 85 2.72 10.62 6.95
C ARG A 85 3.95 10.16 7.75
N PRO A 86 4.78 9.26 7.21
CA PRO A 86 6.02 8.88 7.86
C PRO A 86 6.98 10.09 7.91
N PRO A 87 7.90 10.15 8.90
CA PRO A 87 8.86 11.24 9.02
C PRO A 87 9.75 11.41 7.79
N VAL A 88 10.05 10.29 7.12
CA VAL A 88 10.74 10.25 5.83
C VAL A 88 9.85 9.49 4.86
N GLU A 89 9.34 10.18 3.83
CA GLU A 89 8.64 9.51 2.72
C GLU A 89 9.64 9.17 1.60
N PRO A 90 9.63 7.92 1.10
CA PRO A 90 10.53 7.48 0.04
C PRO A 90 10.41 8.22 -1.29
N ARG A 91 9.18 8.55 -1.68
CA ARG A 91 8.82 9.06 -3.01
C ARG A 91 7.57 9.91 -2.94
N ARG A 92 7.43 10.82 -3.90
CA ARG A 92 6.22 11.65 -4.08
C ARG A 92 4.96 10.83 -4.40
N VAL A 93 5.14 9.72 -5.12
CA VAL A 93 4.08 8.77 -5.47
C VAL A 93 4.65 7.37 -5.29
N ASP A 94 4.20 6.66 -4.26
CA ASP A 94 4.52 5.24 -4.12
C ASP A 94 3.50 4.42 -4.93
N LEU A 95 3.90 4.05 -6.16
CA LEU A 95 3.14 3.16 -7.02
C LEU A 95 2.88 1.81 -6.35
N LEU A 96 3.80 1.35 -5.50
CA LEU A 96 3.68 0.06 -4.82
C LEU A 96 2.56 0.10 -3.77
N ASP A 97 2.45 1.20 -3.04
CA ASP A 97 1.39 1.42 -2.05
C ASP A 97 0.03 1.68 -2.73
N THR A 98 0.06 2.50 -3.78
CA THR A 98 -1.16 2.97 -4.46
C THR A 98 -1.87 1.87 -5.25
N PHE A 99 -1.12 0.92 -5.81
CA PHE A 99 -1.68 -0.15 -6.64
C PHE A 99 -1.63 -1.53 -5.97
N GLY A 100 -0.76 -1.75 -4.98
CA GLY A 100 -0.65 -3.05 -4.32
C GLY A 100 -1.95 -3.47 -3.65
N LEU A 101 -2.47 -2.65 -2.73
CA LEU A 101 -3.66 -3.01 -1.96
C LEU A 101 -4.94 -3.12 -2.81
N PRO A 102 -5.24 -2.19 -3.73
CA PRO A 102 -6.36 -2.38 -4.66
C PRO A 102 -6.25 -3.65 -5.49
N MET A 103 -5.06 -3.97 -5.99
CA MET A 103 -4.83 -5.18 -6.79
C MET A 103 -5.05 -6.46 -5.97
N VAL A 104 -4.70 -6.47 -4.67
CA VAL A 104 -5.05 -7.57 -3.76
C VAL A 104 -6.56 -7.72 -3.63
N VAL A 105 -7.26 -6.63 -3.32
CA VAL A 105 -8.71 -6.62 -3.10
C VAL A 105 -9.45 -7.11 -4.33
N PHE A 106 -9.15 -6.55 -5.51
CA PHE A 106 -9.82 -6.95 -6.75
C PHE A 106 -9.43 -8.36 -7.21
N GLY A 107 -8.18 -8.79 -7.01
CA GLY A 107 -7.77 -10.16 -7.31
C GLY A 107 -8.51 -11.20 -6.45
N ILE A 108 -8.69 -10.92 -5.15
CA ILE A 108 -9.42 -11.82 -4.25
C ILE A 108 -10.91 -11.80 -4.59
N ALA A 109 -11.49 -10.63 -4.88
CA ALA A 109 -12.88 -10.52 -5.30
C ALA A 109 -13.15 -11.33 -6.58
N LEU A 110 -12.24 -11.24 -7.57
CA LEU A 110 -12.31 -12.01 -8.82
C LEU A 110 -12.23 -13.52 -8.57
N ALA A 111 -11.27 -13.96 -7.76
CA ALA A 111 -11.10 -15.37 -7.44
C ALA A 111 -12.29 -15.93 -6.63
N ALA A 112 -12.78 -15.17 -5.64
CA ALA A 112 -13.90 -15.57 -4.81
C ALA A 112 -15.21 -15.66 -5.60
N LYS A 113 -15.49 -14.67 -6.47
CA LYS A 113 -16.62 -14.69 -7.41
C LYS A 113 -16.58 -15.96 -8.28
N SER A 114 -15.43 -16.22 -8.90
CA SER A 114 -15.28 -17.33 -9.86
C SER A 114 -15.33 -18.71 -9.20
N ALA A 115 -14.86 -18.83 -7.95
CA ALA A 115 -14.89 -20.07 -7.18
C ALA A 115 -16.16 -20.23 -6.32
N SER A 116 -17.14 -19.33 -6.47
CA SER A 116 -18.36 -19.30 -5.64
C SER A 116 -18.08 -19.29 -4.14
N VAL A 117 -16.95 -18.70 -3.73
CA VAL A 117 -16.57 -18.57 -2.33
C VAL A 117 -17.41 -17.47 -1.70
N PRO A 118 -18.11 -17.74 -0.58
CA PRO A 118 -18.89 -16.71 0.08
C PRO A 118 -18.04 -15.52 0.53
N TRP A 119 -18.57 -14.31 0.35
CA TRP A 119 -17.85 -13.06 0.64
C TRP A 119 -17.37 -12.97 2.09
N PHE A 120 -18.12 -13.55 3.04
CA PHE A 120 -17.77 -13.56 4.46
C PHE A 120 -16.53 -14.43 4.77
N ILE A 121 -16.11 -15.31 3.86
CA ILE A 121 -14.85 -16.07 3.95
C ILE A 121 -13.72 -15.30 3.25
N ALA A 122 -14.00 -14.73 2.08
CA ALA A 122 -13.00 -13.99 1.31
C ALA A 122 -12.55 -12.70 2.02
N LEU A 123 -13.48 -11.98 2.67
CA LEU A 123 -13.21 -10.69 3.30
C LEU A 123 -12.22 -10.80 4.47
N PRO A 124 -12.34 -11.75 5.42
CA PRO A 124 -11.31 -11.98 6.44
C PRO A 124 -9.92 -12.26 5.86
N VAL A 125 -9.83 -13.02 4.76
CA VAL A 125 -8.54 -13.33 4.11
C VAL A 125 -7.88 -12.05 3.59
N VAL A 126 -8.66 -11.15 2.95
CA VAL A 126 -8.18 -9.83 2.54
C VAL A 126 -7.75 -9.01 3.75
N CYS A 127 -8.59 -8.91 4.78
CA CYS A 127 -8.31 -8.09 5.96
C CYS A 127 -7.05 -8.58 6.69
N ILE A 128 -6.91 -9.88 6.92
CA ILE A 128 -5.76 -10.44 7.64
C ILE A 128 -4.50 -10.35 6.78
N GLY A 129 -4.57 -10.76 5.51
CA GLY A 129 -3.41 -10.82 4.62
C GLY A 129 -2.94 -9.44 4.15
N ALA A 130 -3.85 -8.65 3.58
CA ALA A 130 -3.51 -7.39 2.93
C ALA A 130 -3.31 -6.24 3.92
N VAL A 131 -4.01 -6.27 5.07
CA VAL A 131 -3.95 -5.20 6.07
C VAL A 131 -3.21 -5.66 7.32
N GLY A 132 -3.52 -6.85 7.83
CA GLY A 132 -2.90 -7.39 9.04
C GLY A 132 -1.40 -7.59 8.93
N VAL A 133 -0.89 -8.15 7.82
CA VAL A 133 0.56 -8.39 7.65
C VAL A 133 1.37 -7.09 7.61
N PRO A 134 1.01 -6.06 6.82
CA PRO A 134 1.70 -4.77 6.86
C PRO A 134 1.62 -4.10 8.24
N LEU A 135 0.46 -4.17 8.92
CA LEU A 135 0.29 -3.62 10.27
C LEU A 135 1.17 -4.33 11.30
N ALA A 136 1.25 -5.65 11.25
CA ALA A 136 2.11 -6.44 12.13
C ALA A 136 3.59 -6.08 11.91
N GLY A 137 4.02 -5.94 10.65
CA GLY A 137 5.36 -5.47 10.32
C GLY A 137 5.63 -4.06 10.85
N HIS A 138 4.66 -3.16 10.72
CA HIS A 138 4.74 -1.79 11.24
C HIS A 138 4.84 -1.75 12.77
N ALA A 139 4.01 -2.53 13.46
CA ALA A 139 4.04 -2.71 14.90
C ALA A 139 5.40 -3.25 15.36
N TRP A 140 5.92 -4.27 14.68
CA TRP A 140 7.22 -4.87 14.97
C TRP A 140 8.36 -3.87 14.80
N HIS A 141 8.36 -3.11 13.70
CA HIS A 141 9.36 -2.07 13.45
C HIS A 141 9.37 -1.02 14.58
N ASN A 142 8.19 -0.49 14.94
CA ASN A 142 8.07 0.48 16.01
C ASN A 142 8.49 -0.10 17.36
N HIS A 143 8.12 -1.35 17.67
CA HIS A 143 8.55 -2.05 18.88
C HIS A 143 10.07 -2.18 18.96
N ARG A 144 10.73 -2.51 17.85
CA ARG A 144 12.20 -2.61 17.78
C ARG A 144 12.86 -1.26 18.08
N ILE A 145 12.35 -0.19 17.50
CA ILE A 145 12.86 1.17 17.76
C ILE A 145 12.62 1.60 19.21
N ARG A 146 11.48 1.23 19.83
CA ARG A 146 11.22 1.51 21.26
C ARG A 146 12.25 0.84 22.17
N ARG A 147 12.60 -0.42 21.87
CA ARG A 147 13.61 -1.17 22.62
C ARG A 147 14.99 -0.54 22.51
N ASP A 148 15.37 -0.12 21.30
CA ASP A 148 16.70 0.44 21.04
C ASP A 148 16.84 1.90 21.52
N LYS A 149 15.74 2.66 21.60
CA LYS A 149 15.70 4.06 22.06
C LYS A 149 14.45 4.34 22.91
N PRO A 150 14.49 4.07 24.23
CA PRO A 150 13.32 4.21 25.10
C PRO A 150 12.89 5.67 25.35
N ASN A 151 13.81 6.64 25.20
CA ASN A 151 13.59 8.05 25.58
C ASN A 151 13.25 8.99 24.41
N LEU A 152 12.77 8.46 23.28
CA LEU A 152 12.27 9.21 22.12
C LEU A 152 10.80 8.89 21.81
#